data_AF-A0A497VLI3-F1
#
_entry.id   AF-A0A497VLI3-F1
#
_cell.length_a   1.000
_cell.length_b   1.000
_cell.length_c   1.000
_cell.angle_alpha   90.00
_cell.angle_beta   90.00
_cell.angle_gamma   90.00
#
_symmetry.space_group_name_H-M   'P 1'
#
loop_
_entity.id
_entity.type
_entity.pdbx_description
1 polymer ?
#
loop_
_entity_poly.entity_id
_entity_poly.type
_entity_poly.pdbx_seq_one_letter_code
_entity_poly.pdbx_strand_id
1 'polypeptide(L)'
;MKFKSLVLASLALAAASLAHAGKAERDFYTAEVEPAVRSAAGALKQSCGCDVKMDVQMSTFQTVDHLRQVRYVAESITEKARGYCTDAPSKAAICKLKTLEIARTGTAAFKFAGGKGTASTDESSYPHWDMITTVLDK
;
A
#
# COMPACT_ATOMS: atom_id res chain seq x y z
N MET A 1 18.13 -49.70 15.79
CA MET A 1 17.38 -48.72 14.98
C MET A 1 16.75 -47.66 15.89
N LYS A 2 17.44 -46.54 16.17
CA LYS A 2 16.85 -45.41 16.95
C LYS A 2 17.22 -44.02 16.41
N PHE A 3 18.21 -43.92 15.52
CA PHE A 3 18.69 -42.63 14.98
C PHE A 3 17.88 -42.08 13.79
N LYS A 4 17.14 -42.91 13.04
CA LYS A 4 16.39 -42.45 11.85
C LYS A 4 15.08 -41.72 12.18
N SER A 5 14.45 -42.02 13.31
CA SER A 5 13.18 -41.38 13.69
C SER A 5 13.35 -39.96 14.27
N LEU A 6 14.54 -39.62 14.76
CA LEU A 6 14.79 -38.31 15.39
C LEU A 6 15.00 -37.18 14.37
N VAL A 7 15.48 -37.51 13.16
CA VAL A 7 15.76 -36.54 12.08
C VAL A 7 14.49 -36.12 11.33
N LEU A 8 13.50 -37.02 11.22
CA LEU A 8 12.22 -36.73 10.55
C LEU A 8 11.31 -35.83 11.40
N ALA A 9 11.39 -35.90 12.73
CA ALA A 9 10.58 -35.07 13.63
C ALA A 9 11.03 -33.60 13.65
N SER A 10 12.34 -33.33 13.51
CA SER A 10 12.89 -31.97 13.51
C SER A 10 12.65 -31.20 12.20
N LEU A 11 12.53 -31.88 11.05
CA LEU A 11 12.13 -31.22 9.79
C LEU A 11 10.66 -30.77 9.79
N ALA A 12 9.76 -31.51 10.46
CA ALA A 12 8.33 -31.17 10.50
C ALA A 12 8.04 -29.93 11.37
N LEU A 13 8.78 -29.73 12.48
CA LEU A 13 8.64 -28.53 13.30
C LEU A 13 9.17 -27.28 12.60
N ALA A 14 10.23 -27.39 11.79
CA ALA A 14 10.80 -26.26 11.05
C ALA A 14 9.86 -25.74 9.93
N ALA A 15 9.10 -26.64 9.29
CA ALA A 15 8.12 -26.26 8.27
C ALA A 15 6.91 -25.51 8.86
N ALA A 16 6.47 -25.85 10.07
CA ALA A 16 5.35 -25.18 10.75
C ALA A 16 5.69 -23.73 11.17
N SER A 17 6.94 -23.44 11.53
CA SER A 17 7.40 -22.07 11.83
C SER A 17 7.43 -21.15 10.61
N LEU A 18 7.66 -21.69 9.41
CA LEU A 18 7.66 -20.89 8.17
C LEU A 18 6.25 -20.48 7.73
N ALA A 19 5.23 -21.29 8.02
CA ALA A 19 3.83 -20.94 7.74
C ALA A 19 3.32 -19.77 8.62
N HIS A 20 3.89 -19.60 9.81
CA HIS A 20 3.57 -18.52 10.75
C HIS A 20 4.35 -17.22 10.48
N ALA A 21 5.48 -17.29 9.78
CA ALA A 21 6.17 -16.09 9.31
C ALA A 21 5.26 -15.32 8.35
N GLY A 22 5.04 -14.03 8.63
CA GLY A 22 4.15 -13.20 7.81
C GLY A 22 2.65 -13.34 8.11
N LYS A 23 2.22 -14.18 9.06
CA LYS A 23 0.78 -14.36 9.34
C LYS A 23 0.14 -13.07 9.86
N ALA A 24 0.80 -12.40 10.80
CA ALA A 24 0.32 -11.13 11.35
C ALA A 24 0.20 -10.06 10.25
N GLU A 25 1.18 -9.99 9.35
CA GLU A 25 1.22 -9.08 8.22
C GLU A 25 0.09 -9.37 7.22
N ARG A 26 -0.14 -10.64 6.88
CA ARG A 26 -1.24 -11.04 6.00
C ARG A 26 -2.61 -10.73 6.60
N ASP A 27 -2.81 -11.11 7.87
CA ASP A 27 -4.07 -10.86 8.57
C ASP A 27 -4.34 -9.36 8.68
N PHE A 28 -3.32 -8.57 9.04
CA PHE A 28 -3.44 -7.10 9.09
C PHE A 28 -3.69 -6.51 7.70
N TYR A 29 -3.01 -6.99 6.66
CA TYR A 29 -3.27 -6.51 5.31
C TYR A 29 -4.72 -6.74 4.89
N THR A 30 -5.23 -7.96 5.05
CA THR A 30 -6.61 -8.29 4.66
C THR A 30 -7.64 -7.55 5.51
N ALA A 31 -7.41 -7.38 6.81
CA ALA A 31 -8.37 -6.76 7.71
C ALA A 31 -8.38 -5.21 7.62
N GLU A 32 -7.22 -4.58 7.41
CA GLU A 32 -7.04 -3.14 7.63
C GLU A 32 -6.54 -2.41 6.38
N VAL A 33 -5.55 -2.97 5.67
CA VAL A 33 -4.90 -2.28 4.55
C VAL A 33 -5.72 -2.40 3.27
N GLU A 34 -6.13 -3.61 2.90
CA GLU A 34 -6.89 -3.86 1.68
C GLU A 34 -8.22 -3.10 1.65
N PRO A 35 -9.02 -3.03 2.74
CA PRO A 35 -10.21 -2.19 2.78
C PRO A 35 -9.89 -0.71 2.65
N ALA A 36 -8.84 -0.20 3.30
CA ALA A 36 -8.44 1.21 3.19
C ALA A 36 -8.02 1.55 1.75
N VAL A 37 -7.24 0.69 1.10
CA VAL A 37 -6.83 0.83 -0.30
C VAL A 37 -8.04 0.82 -1.24
N ARG A 38 -9.01 -0.08 -1.02
CA ARG A 38 -10.26 -0.08 -1.79
C ARG A 38 -11.07 1.21 -1.58
N SER A 39 -11.19 1.68 -0.33
CA SER A 39 -11.88 2.94 -0.02
C SER A 39 -11.21 4.13 -0.70
N ALA A 40 -9.88 4.18 -0.72
CA ALA A 40 -9.13 5.24 -1.37
C ALA A 40 -9.36 5.25 -2.89
N ALA A 41 -9.29 4.09 -3.56
CA ALA A 41 -9.63 3.97 -4.98
C ALA A 41 -11.09 4.39 -5.25
N GLY A 42 -12.02 3.96 -4.38
CA GLY A 42 -13.43 4.36 -4.44
C GLY A 42 -13.62 5.87 -4.28
N ALA A 43 -12.90 6.51 -3.35
CA ALA A 43 -12.96 7.95 -3.11
C ALA A 43 -12.46 8.77 -4.30
N LEU A 44 -11.38 8.32 -4.96
CA LEU A 44 -10.88 8.91 -6.21
C LEU A 44 -11.90 8.77 -7.33
N LYS A 45 -12.51 7.59 -7.48
CA LYS A 45 -13.55 7.37 -8.48
C LYS A 45 -14.78 8.24 -8.24
N GLN A 46 -15.25 8.31 -6.99
CA GLN A 46 -16.46 9.06 -6.64
C GLN A 46 -16.24 10.58 -6.72
N SER A 47 -15.11 11.07 -6.21
CA SER A 47 -14.86 12.52 -6.10
C SER A 47 -14.26 13.09 -7.38
N CYS A 48 -13.36 12.35 -8.01
CA CYS A 48 -12.57 12.83 -9.15
C CYS A 48 -13.03 12.24 -10.49
N GLY A 49 -13.80 11.14 -10.48
CA GLY A 49 -14.24 10.45 -11.70
C GLY A 49 -13.18 9.51 -12.30
N CYS A 50 -12.08 9.26 -11.57
CA CYS A 50 -10.92 8.54 -12.09
C CYS A 50 -10.84 7.14 -11.46
N ASP A 51 -10.80 6.10 -12.30
CA ASP A 51 -10.56 4.72 -11.84
C ASP A 51 -9.04 4.49 -11.72
N VAL A 52 -8.54 4.56 -10.48
CA VAL A 52 -7.11 4.41 -10.17
C VAL A 52 -6.88 3.02 -9.59
N LYS A 53 -6.09 2.20 -10.29
CA LYS A 53 -5.63 0.92 -9.74
C LYS A 53 -4.63 1.19 -8.62
N MET A 54 -4.91 0.70 -7.42
CA MET A 54 -3.94 0.74 -6.32
C MET A 54 -3.25 -0.62 -6.20
N ASP A 55 -1.92 -0.61 -6.19
CA ASP A 55 -1.08 -1.81 -6.16
C ASP A 55 -0.13 -1.74 -4.96
N VAL A 56 -0.25 -2.65 -4.01
CA VAL A 56 0.61 -2.70 -2.83
C VAL A 56 1.68 -3.75 -3.05
N GLN A 57 2.95 -3.32 -3.08
CA GLN A 57 4.10 -4.21 -3.25
C GLN A 57 4.39 -4.97 -1.94
N MET A 58 3.54 -5.93 -1.60
CA MET A 58 3.55 -6.67 -0.34
C MET A 58 4.91 -7.26 0.04
N SER A 59 5.70 -7.70 -0.93
CA SER A 59 7.05 -8.23 -0.72
C SER A 59 8.04 -7.21 -0.11
N THR A 60 7.74 -5.92 -0.19
CA THR A 60 8.57 -4.84 0.37
C THR A 60 8.25 -4.53 1.84
N PHE A 61 7.14 -5.05 2.37
CA PHE A 61 6.66 -4.76 3.73
C PHE A 61 6.90 -5.96 4.65
N GLN A 62 7.81 -5.80 5.61
CA GLN A 62 8.27 -6.90 6.47
C GLN A 62 7.57 -6.99 7.83
N THR A 63 6.82 -5.96 8.23
CA THR A 63 6.20 -5.85 9.56
C THR A 63 4.84 -5.19 9.45
N VAL A 64 4.00 -5.38 10.46
CA VAL A 64 2.71 -4.68 10.58
C VAL A 64 2.88 -3.16 10.61
N ASP A 65 3.94 -2.64 11.23
CA ASP A 65 4.21 -1.19 11.25
C ASP A 65 4.46 -0.63 9.85
N HIS A 66 5.20 -1.36 9.00
CA HIS A 66 5.38 -0.94 7.61
C HIS A 66 4.05 -0.94 6.84
N LEU A 67 3.17 -1.91 7.12
CA LEU A 67 1.84 -1.99 6.50
C LEU A 67 0.89 -0.88 7.00
N ARG A 68 1.06 -0.39 8.23
CA ARG A 68 0.30 0.79 8.72
C ARG A 68 0.58 2.01 7.86
N GLN A 69 1.81 2.19 7.37
CA GLN A 69 2.14 3.29 6.45
C GLN A 69 1.34 3.21 5.14
N VAL A 70 1.10 2.00 4.61
CA VAL A 70 0.23 1.80 3.43
C VAL A 70 -1.20 2.25 3.75
N ARG A 71 -1.72 1.87 4.91
CA ARG A 71 -3.05 2.29 5.37
C ARG A 71 -3.13 3.82 5.47
N TYR A 72 -2.11 4.47 6.02
CA TYR A 72 -2.09 5.93 6.16
C TYR A 72 -2.03 6.69 4.82
N VAL A 73 -1.33 6.15 3.80
CA VAL A 73 -1.42 6.68 2.43
C VAL A 73 -2.87 6.63 1.93
N ALA A 74 -3.53 5.48 2.09
CA ALA A 74 -4.89 5.26 1.61
C ALA A 74 -5.93 6.12 2.37
N GLU A 75 -5.79 6.24 3.70
CA GLU A 75 -6.61 7.11 4.53
C GLU A 75 -6.45 8.58 4.14
N SER A 76 -5.21 9.05 3.95
CA SER A 76 -4.95 10.43 3.50
C SER A 76 -5.62 10.75 2.16
N ILE A 77 -5.63 9.81 1.22
CA ILE A 77 -6.37 9.94 -0.05
C ILE A 77 -7.88 10.03 0.21
N THR A 78 -8.42 9.09 0.99
CA THR A 78 -9.85 8.99 1.27
C THR A 78 -10.40 10.28 1.90
N GLU A 79 -9.66 10.84 2.86
CA GLU A 79 -10.05 12.05 3.58
C GLU A 79 -10.04 13.31 2.69
N LYS A 80 -9.07 13.43 1.79
CA LYS A 80 -8.78 14.68 1.08
C LYS A 80 -9.29 14.73 -0.35
N ALA A 81 -9.53 13.58 -1.00
CA ALA A 81 -9.95 13.50 -2.40
C ALA A 81 -11.20 14.35 -2.70
N ARG A 82 -12.20 14.34 -1.80
CA ARG A 82 -13.44 15.12 -1.98
C ARG A 82 -13.20 16.63 -1.96
N GLY A 83 -12.34 17.11 -1.07
CA GLY A 83 -12.03 18.54 -0.93
C GLY A 83 -11.14 19.06 -2.05
N TYR A 84 -10.30 18.19 -2.62
CA TYR A 84 -9.41 18.56 -3.71
C TYR A 84 -10.11 18.51 -5.08
N CYS A 85 -10.88 17.47 -5.37
CA CYS A 85 -11.55 17.29 -6.67
C CYS A 85 -12.83 18.13 -6.82
N THR A 86 -12.72 19.44 -6.62
CA THR A 86 -13.86 20.39 -6.68
C THR A 86 -13.99 21.09 -8.03
N ASP A 87 -12.90 21.17 -8.81
CA ASP A 87 -12.85 21.81 -10.13
C ASP A 87 -12.31 20.85 -11.22
N ALA A 88 -12.48 21.25 -12.49
CA ALA A 88 -12.08 20.43 -13.64
C ALA A 88 -10.55 20.22 -13.75
N PRO A 89 -9.69 21.24 -13.58
CA PRO A 89 -8.24 21.06 -13.51
C PRO A 89 -7.80 20.03 -12.47
N SER A 90 -8.26 20.15 -11.22
CA SER A 90 -7.90 19.23 -10.14
C SER A 90 -8.31 17.78 -10.46
N LYS A 91 -9.51 17.58 -11.01
CA LYS A 91 -9.96 16.25 -11.48
C LYS A 91 -9.09 15.72 -12.61
N ALA A 92 -8.74 16.56 -13.58
CA ALA A 92 -7.90 16.17 -14.71
C ALA A 92 -6.48 15.77 -14.25
N ALA A 93 -5.90 16.49 -13.28
CA ALA A 93 -4.61 16.17 -12.68
C ALA A 93 -4.61 14.77 -12.04
N ILE A 94 -5.61 14.46 -11.20
CA ILE A 94 -5.77 13.11 -10.63
C ILE A 94 -5.98 12.07 -11.72
N CYS A 95 -6.77 12.36 -12.75
CA CYS A 95 -7.06 11.40 -13.82
C CYS A 95 -5.85 11.05 -14.70
N LYS A 96 -4.72 11.78 -14.60
CA LYS A 96 -3.44 11.35 -15.15
C LYS A 96 -2.93 10.08 -14.45
N LEU A 97 -3.22 9.91 -13.15
CA LEU A 97 -2.87 8.74 -12.35
C LEU A 97 -3.78 7.56 -12.72
N LYS A 98 -3.21 6.54 -13.36
CA LYS A 98 -3.91 5.29 -13.71
C LYS A 98 -3.58 4.18 -12.71
N THR A 99 -2.36 4.18 -12.20
CA THR A 99 -1.92 3.23 -11.19
C THR A 99 -1.18 3.97 -10.09
N LEU A 100 -1.53 3.69 -8.83
CA LEU A 100 -0.78 4.08 -7.66
C LEU A 100 -0.12 2.82 -7.07
N GLU A 101 1.18 2.70 -7.26
CA GLU A 101 1.98 1.70 -6.58
C GLU A 101 2.39 2.22 -5.20
N ILE A 102 2.24 1.39 -4.17
CA ILE A 102 2.69 1.68 -2.80
C ILE A 102 3.76 0.65 -2.45
N ALA A 103 4.96 1.12 -2.14
CA ALA A 103 6.11 0.27 -1.85
C ALA A 103 6.97 0.87 -0.74
N ARG A 104 7.69 0.03 0.00
CA ARG A 104 8.71 0.51 0.94
C ARG A 104 10.05 0.59 0.23
N THR A 105 10.64 1.78 0.20
CA THR A 105 11.98 2.01 -0.39
C THR A 105 12.98 2.59 0.61
N GLY A 106 12.55 2.82 1.85
CA GLY A 106 13.37 3.42 2.91
C GLY A 106 13.35 4.95 2.91
N THR A 107 12.58 5.59 2.03
CA THR A 107 12.34 7.04 2.05
C THR A 107 10.91 7.35 1.64
N ALA A 108 10.21 8.15 2.44
CA ALA A 108 8.90 8.67 2.08
C ALA A 108 8.99 9.64 0.88
N ALA A 109 8.38 9.27 -0.25
CA ALA A 109 8.38 10.09 -1.45
C ALA A 109 7.22 9.73 -2.39
N PHE A 110 6.87 10.65 -3.28
CA PHE A 110 5.97 10.39 -4.40
C PHE A 110 6.64 10.74 -5.73
N LYS A 111 6.54 9.82 -6.70
CA LYS A 111 7.02 10.02 -8.08
C LYS A 111 5.90 9.69 -9.06
N PHE A 112 5.83 10.40 -10.17
CA PHE A 112 4.82 10.17 -11.20
C PHE A 112 5.48 10.15 -12.59
N ALA A 113 5.21 9.09 -13.36
CA ALA A 113 5.66 8.97 -14.75
C ALA A 113 4.71 8.07 -15.54
N GLY A 114 4.33 8.48 -16.75
CA GLY A 114 3.59 7.64 -17.69
C GLY A 114 2.26 7.07 -17.15
N GLY A 115 1.58 7.81 -16.27
CA GLY A 115 0.33 7.34 -15.64
C GLY A 115 0.51 6.45 -14.41
N LYS A 116 1.75 6.11 -14.04
CA LYS A 116 2.08 5.40 -12.80
C LYS A 116 2.61 6.36 -11.76
N GLY A 117 1.93 6.45 -10.62
CA GLY A 117 2.43 7.04 -9.39
C GLY A 117 3.08 5.98 -8.52
N THR A 118 4.19 6.31 -7.87
CA THR A 118 4.87 5.45 -6.88
C THR A 118 4.92 6.20 -5.56
N ALA A 119 4.10 5.77 -4.61
CA ALA A 119 4.14 6.17 -3.22
C ALA A 119 5.15 5.28 -2.48
N SER A 120 6.33 5.83 -2.24
CA SER A 120 7.37 5.20 -1.43
C SER A 120 7.16 5.53 0.04
N THR A 121 7.20 4.55 0.93
CA THR A 121 7.18 4.77 2.39
C THR A 121 8.52 4.39 3.03
N ASP A 122 8.71 4.84 4.26
CA ASP A 122 9.79 4.38 5.15
C ASP A 122 9.23 3.76 6.44
N GLU A 123 10.05 3.70 7.51
CA GLU A 123 9.65 3.16 8.81
C GLU A 123 8.49 3.92 9.46
N SER A 124 8.48 5.24 9.29
CA SER A 124 7.68 6.16 10.11
C SER A 124 6.88 7.18 9.30
N SER A 125 7.22 7.34 8.02
CA SER A 125 6.69 8.37 7.14
C SER A 125 6.12 7.77 5.86
N TYR A 126 5.17 8.50 5.31
CA TYR A 126 4.45 8.16 4.09
C TYR A 126 4.16 9.42 3.27
N PRO A 127 3.96 9.31 1.94
CA PRO A 127 3.58 10.44 1.13
C PRO A 127 2.12 10.81 1.41
N HIS A 128 1.93 11.95 2.06
CA HIS A 128 0.61 12.54 2.28
C HIS A 128 -0.03 12.99 0.96
N TRP A 129 -1.35 13.15 0.97
CA TRP A 129 -2.14 13.65 -0.17
C TRP A 129 -1.53 14.89 -0.84
N ASP A 130 -1.11 15.88 -0.06
CA ASP A 130 -0.58 17.14 -0.60
C ASP A 130 0.72 16.93 -1.40
N MET A 131 1.54 15.94 -1.04
CA MET A 131 2.73 15.57 -1.80
C MET A 131 2.35 14.93 -3.15
N ILE A 132 1.30 14.10 -3.14
CA ILE A 132 0.79 13.43 -4.34
C ILE A 132 0.25 14.48 -5.32
N THR A 133 -0.63 15.36 -4.86
CA THR A 133 -1.28 16.37 -5.71
C THR A 133 -0.29 17.40 -6.23
N THR A 134 0.65 17.87 -5.40
CA THR A 134 1.73 18.79 -5.84
C THR A 134 2.52 18.26 -7.03
N VAL A 135 2.68 16.95 -7.16
CA VAL A 135 3.36 16.33 -8.31
C VAL A 135 2.42 16.18 -9.51
N LEU A 136 1.15 15.82 -9.30
CA LEU A 136 0.17 15.59 -10.38
C LEU A 136 -0.34 16.89 -11.03
N ASP A 137 -0.31 17.99 -10.29
CA ASP A 137 -0.69 19.33 -10.76
C ASP A 137 0.31 19.95 -11.73
N LYS A 138 1.51 19.35 -11.85
CA LYS A 138 2.51 19.72 -12.86
C LYS A 138 2.14 19.17 -14.24
#